data_AF-A0A743NF00-F1
#
_entry.id   AF-A0A743NF00-F1
#
_cell.length_a   1.000
_cell.length_b   1.000
_cell.length_c   1.000
_cell.angle_alpha   90.00
_cell.angle_beta   90.00
_cell.angle_gamma   90.00
#
_symmetry.space_group_name_H-M   'P 1'
#
loop_
_entity.id
_entity.type
_entity.pdbx_description
1 polymer ?
#
loop_
_entity_poly.entity_id
_entity_poly.type
_entity_poly.pdbx_seq_one_letter_code
_entity_poly.pdbx_strand_id
1 'polypeptide(L)'
;MNIDKQALRKVAEKAQAARARLESFPDEDGVLFEDDDIKSDVSACNKFFVLATPATMLALLDELEAETRYREGAFIACNRWHDKFREADDKLEAAERRIEELERSETQLINERDSAESALNDAYKAVMGQAPEWSNWFSFENAIDEIELVCELWRNQTDDVIQFRQRIQELEAKLETADRLQDSAFRDGLKAGFSYGQTDDQSGFTQCMSAYSPRTGIGVKQQQDSVDSDVGSRNQPGMVVAIHIDAGDFVKVKGKVFEVEETDFDDHDVTLWFVGGNVLKCAAGCPVEVVSAPVAAGIKVKGE
;
A
#
# COMPACT_ATOMS: atom_id res chain seq x y z
N MET A 1 57.61 -38.90 41.52
CA MET A 1 58.85 -39.58 41.12
C MET A 1 58.99 -39.40 39.63
N ASN A 2 60.09 -38.85 39.11
CA ASN A 2 60.24 -38.66 37.67
C ASN A 2 60.92 -39.90 37.09
N ILE A 3 60.16 -40.78 36.44
CA ILE A 3 60.70 -42.00 35.83
C ILE A 3 61.35 -41.62 34.50
N ASP A 4 62.62 -41.97 34.30
CA ASP A 4 63.24 -41.90 32.97
C ASP A 4 62.66 -43.02 32.08
N LYS A 5 61.55 -42.71 31.41
CA LYS A 5 60.81 -43.64 30.54
C LYS A 5 61.65 -44.11 29.36
N GLN A 6 62.54 -43.27 28.83
CA GLN A 6 63.39 -43.63 27.69
C GLN A 6 64.51 -44.58 28.12
N ALA A 7 65.16 -44.32 29.26
CA ALA A 7 66.17 -45.22 29.80
C ALA A 7 65.56 -46.56 30.21
N LEU A 8 64.40 -46.55 30.88
CA LEU A 8 63.69 -47.76 31.27
C LEU A 8 63.30 -48.60 30.04
N ARG A 9 62.78 -47.96 28.98
CA ARG A 9 62.44 -48.64 27.71
C ARG A 9 63.67 -49.27 27.06
N LYS A 10 64.78 -48.53 26.95
CA LYS A 10 66.03 -49.02 26.36
C LYS A 10 66.61 -50.22 27.12
N VAL A 11 66.53 -50.20 28.45
CA VAL A 11 67.01 -51.31 29.28
C VAL A 11 66.04 -52.50 29.22
N ALA A 12 64.73 -52.26 29.17
CA ALA A 12 63.72 -53.30 28.98
C ALA A 12 63.88 -54.04 27.65
N GLU A 13 64.05 -53.31 26.53
CA GLU A 13 64.28 -53.88 25.19
C GLU A 13 65.57 -54.73 25.15
N LYS A 14 66.64 -54.23 25.78
CA LYS A 14 67.91 -54.99 25.90
C LYS A 14 67.78 -56.25 26.76
N ALA A 15 67.08 -56.16 27.89
CA ALA A 15 66.84 -57.31 28.76
C ALA A 15 65.92 -58.34 28.10
N GLN A 16 64.93 -57.92 27.31
CA GLN A 16 64.07 -58.83 26.54
C GLN A 16 64.88 -59.60 25.49
N ALA A 17 65.77 -58.92 24.76
CA ALA A 17 66.65 -59.55 23.78
C ALA A 17 67.68 -60.50 24.42
N ALA A 18 68.26 -60.11 25.57
CA ALA A 18 69.18 -60.95 26.34
C ALA A 18 68.46 -62.19 26.91
N ARG A 19 67.25 -62.02 27.44
CA ARG A 19 66.43 -63.13 27.95
C ARG A 19 66.05 -64.12 26.85
N ALA A 20 65.66 -63.64 25.67
CA ALA A 20 65.36 -64.51 24.54
C ALA A 20 66.55 -65.38 24.12
N ARG A 21 67.78 -64.83 24.18
CA ARG A 21 69.02 -65.59 23.91
C ARG A 21 69.31 -66.62 25.00
N LEU A 22 69.16 -66.25 26.28
CA LEU A 22 69.31 -67.16 27.41
C LEU A 22 68.24 -68.28 27.43
N GLU A 23 67.01 -68.00 27.01
CA GLU A 23 65.94 -69.02 26.90
C GLU A 23 66.11 -69.93 25.68
N SER A 24 66.82 -69.48 24.65
CA SER A 24 67.16 -70.29 23.46
C SER A 24 68.38 -71.20 23.65
N PHE A 25 68.93 -71.29 24.86
CA PHE A 25 70.04 -72.19 25.17
C PHE A 25 69.62 -73.66 24.96
N PRO A 26 70.32 -74.42 24.10
CA PRO A 26 70.09 -75.85 23.99
C PRO A 26 70.55 -76.55 25.29
N ASP A 27 69.76 -77.49 25.79
CA ASP A 27 70.08 -78.28 27.01
C ASP A 27 71.29 -79.23 26.84
N GLU A 28 71.84 -79.37 25.62
CA GLU A 28 72.98 -80.25 25.34
C GLU A 28 74.14 -79.53 24.63
N ASP A 29 75.36 -79.96 24.99
CA ASP A 29 76.73 -79.47 24.68
C ASP A 29 77.05 -79.21 23.19
N GLY A 30 76.34 -78.28 22.54
CA GLY A 30 76.51 -77.96 21.14
C GLY A 30 76.50 -76.46 20.87
N VAL A 31 77.71 -75.86 20.84
CA VAL A 31 78.07 -74.46 20.53
C VAL A 31 78.33 -73.60 21.77
N LEU A 32 79.61 -73.31 21.97
CA LEU A 32 80.18 -72.43 22.97
C LEU A 32 79.72 -70.98 22.73
N PHE A 33 78.68 -70.56 23.42
CA PHE A 33 78.67 -69.16 23.88
C PHE A 33 79.86 -69.02 24.82
N GLU A 34 80.67 -67.98 24.66
CA GLU A 34 81.72 -67.70 25.63
C GLU A 34 81.04 -67.39 26.99
N ASP A 35 81.64 -67.80 28.11
CA ASP A 35 81.13 -67.46 29.46
C ASP A 35 80.84 -65.96 29.63
N ASP A 36 81.50 -65.12 28.82
CA ASP A 36 81.35 -63.67 28.78
C ASP A 36 80.04 -63.22 28.10
N ASP A 37 79.49 -63.97 27.13
CA ASP A 37 78.18 -63.68 26.52
C ASP A 37 77.04 -63.92 27.51
N ILE A 38 77.11 -65.04 28.26
CA ILE A 38 76.14 -65.36 29.31
C ILE A 38 76.20 -64.29 30.42
N LYS A 39 77.40 -63.90 30.86
CA LYS A 39 77.57 -62.83 31.86
C LYS A 39 77.05 -61.49 31.36
N SER A 40 77.26 -61.17 30.08
CA SER A 40 76.75 -59.94 29.44
C SER A 40 75.21 -59.91 29.42
N ASP A 41 74.58 -61.04 29.09
CA ASP A 41 73.12 -61.17 29.03
C ASP A 41 72.48 -61.17 30.42
N VAL A 42 73.08 -61.87 31.38
CA VAL A 42 72.69 -61.82 32.79
C VAL A 42 72.84 -60.39 33.33
N SER A 43 73.91 -59.67 32.96
CA SER A 43 74.11 -58.26 33.33
C SER A 43 73.04 -57.35 32.72
N ALA A 44 72.63 -57.57 31.47
CA ALA A 44 71.56 -56.82 30.83
C ALA A 44 70.20 -57.05 31.53
N CYS A 45 69.89 -58.30 31.89
CA CYS A 45 68.70 -58.66 32.67
C CYS A 45 68.73 -58.05 34.08
N ASN A 46 69.87 -58.10 34.76
CA ASN A 46 70.04 -57.51 36.09
C ASN A 46 69.90 -55.98 36.08
N LYS A 47 70.39 -55.30 35.03
CA LYS A 47 70.18 -53.85 34.85
C LYS A 47 68.71 -53.49 34.75
N PHE A 48 67.90 -54.32 34.07
CA PHE A 48 66.45 -54.12 34.04
C PHE A 48 65.82 -54.37 35.40
N PHE A 49 66.20 -55.46 36.09
CA PHE A 49 65.67 -55.78 37.42
C PHE A 49 65.90 -54.65 38.45
N VAL A 50 67.06 -54.01 38.40
CA VAL A 50 67.39 -52.87 39.28
C VAL A 50 66.52 -51.63 38.99
N LEU A 51 66.16 -51.39 37.72
CA LEU A 51 65.36 -50.23 37.32
C LEU A 51 63.83 -50.49 37.40
N ALA A 52 63.40 -51.71 37.12
CA ALA A 52 62.02 -52.17 37.11
C ALA A 52 61.57 -52.61 38.52
N THR A 53 61.80 -51.74 39.50
CA THR A 53 61.33 -51.96 40.87
C THR A 53 59.79 -51.95 40.93
N PRO A 54 59.18 -52.59 41.96
CA PRO A 54 57.74 -52.48 42.17
C PRO A 54 57.25 -51.03 42.24
N ALA A 55 58.06 -50.12 42.81
CA ALA A 55 57.75 -48.70 42.84
C ALA A 55 57.73 -48.05 41.45
N THR A 56 58.66 -48.44 40.55
CA THR A 56 58.67 -47.98 39.16
C THR A 56 57.44 -48.46 38.39
N MET A 57 57.04 -49.73 38.58
CA MET A 57 55.86 -50.29 37.91
C MET A 57 54.56 -49.66 38.41
N LEU A 58 54.40 -49.49 39.72
CA LEU A 58 53.24 -48.82 40.31
C LEU A 58 53.13 -47.37 39.81
N ALA A 59 54.24 -46.64 39.77
CA ALA A 59 54.23 -45.27 39.26
C ALA A 59 53.89 -45.18 37.75
N LEU A 60 54.28 -46.16 36.92
CA LEU A 60 53.83 -46.23 35.52
C LEU A 60 52.34 -46.56 35.38
N LEU A 61 51.81 -47.43 36.25
CA LEU A 61 50.38 -47.77 36.28
C LEU A 61 49.55 -46.56 36.74
N ASP A 62 49.96 -45.87 37.80
CA ASP A 62 49.32 -44.66 38.30
C ASP A 62 49.28 -43.56 37.21
N GLU A 63 50.37 -43.37 36.47
CA GLU A 63 50.43 -42.43 35.34
C GLU A 63 49.50 -42.84 34.18
N LEU A 64 49.42 -44.14 33.85
CA LEU A 64 48.53 -44.63 32.80
C LEU A 64 47.05 -44.47 33.18
N GLU A 65 46.70 -44.75 34.43
CA GLU A 65 45.34 -44.52 34.95
C GLU A 65 45.00 -43.03 34.96
N ALA A 66 45.93 -42.16 35.38
CA ALA A 66 45.73 -40.71 35.37
C ALA A 66 45.50 -40.18 33.94
N GLU A 67 46.29 -40.66 32.98
CA GLU A 67 46.15 -40.31 31.57
C GLU A 67 44.82 -40.83 30.98
N THR A 68 44.39 -42.04 31.35
CA THR A 68 43.09 -42.60 30.91
C THR A 68 41.94 -41.76 31.45
N ARG A 69 41.96 -41.43 32.75
CA ARG A 69 40.97 -40.53 33.37
C ARG A 69 40.98 -39.16 32.72
N TYR A 70 42.16 -38.63 32.38
CA TYR A 70 42.28 -37.35 31.68
C TYR A 70 41.62 -37.40 30.29
N ARG A 71 41.88 -38.44 29.49
CA ARG A 71 41.27 -38.60 28.17
C ARG A 71 39.76 -38.77 28.23
N GLU A 72 39.26 -39.56 29.17
CA GLU A 72 37.82 -39.70 29.39
C GLU A 72 37.18 -38.36 29.80
N GLY A 73 37.82 -37.63 30.73
CA GLY A 73 37.38 -36.30 31.12
C GLY A 73 37.37 -35.31 29.94
N ALA A 74 38.40 -35.32 29.10
CA ALA A 74 38.49 -34.51 27.90
C ALA A 74 37.40 -34.86 26.88
N PHE A 75 37.10 -36.15 26.70
CA PHE A 75 36.02 -36.61 25.82
C PHE A 75 34.64 -36.16 26.32
N ILE A 76 34.36 -36.32 27.61
CA ILE A 76 33.12 -35.85 28.23
C ILE A 76 32.99 -34.33 28.08
N ALA A 77 34.07 -33.58 28.32
CA ALA A 77 34.08 -32.14 28.13
C ALA A 77 33.81 -31.75 26.66
N CYS A 78 34.42 -32.46 25.70
CA CYS A 78 34.22 -32.24 24.27
C CYS A 78 32.76 -32.46 23.86
N ASN A 79 32.15 -33.57 24.29
CA ASN A 79 30.74 -33.85 24.00
C ASN A 79 29.82 -32.79 24.62
N ARG A 80 30.09 -32.39 25.87
CA ARG A 80 29.32 -31.33 26.51
C ARG A 80 29.43 -30.00 25.77
N TRP A 81 30.61 -29.68 25.23
CA TRP A 81 30.77 -28.52 24.36
C TRP A 81 29.98 -28.66 23.07
N HIS A 82 30.03 -29.84 22.44
CA HIS A 82 29.28 -30.12 21.23
C HIS A 82 27.75 -29.98 21.42
N ASP A 83 27.22 -30.47 22.53
CA ASP A 83 25.81 -30.30 22.88
C ASP A 83 25.44 -28.82 23.06
N LYS A 84 26.31 -28.05 23.74
CA LYS A 84 26.11 -26.60 23.88
C LYS A 84 26.17 -25.85 22.55
N PHE A 85 27.05 -26.26 21.63
CA PHE A 85 27.10 -25.67 20.29
C PHE A 85 25.81 -25.94 19.54
N ARG A 86 25.30 -27.18 19.58
CA ARG A 86 24.02 -27.51 18.96
C ARG A 86 22.87 -26.70 19.56
N GLU A 87 22.79 -26.59 20.88
CA GLU A 87 21.76 -25.75 21.53
C GLU A 87 21.88 -24.27 21.13
N ALA A 88 23.10 -23.78 20.88
CA ALA A 88 23.32 -22.41 20.42
C ALA A 88 22.88 -22.23 18.97
N ASP A 89 23.19 -23.18 18.09
CA ASP A 89 22.75 -23.19 16.69
C ASP A 89 21.22 -23.27 16.59
N ASP A 90 20.57 -24.14 17.38
CA ASP A 90 19.11 -24.23 17.43
C ASP A 90 18.47 -22.91 17.88
N LYS A 91 19.08 -22.22 18.86
CA LYS A 91 18.62 -20.90 19.31
C LYS A 91 18.85 -19.82 18.26
N LEU A 92 19.97 -19.89 17.54
CA LEU A 92 20.27 -18.96 16.45
C LEU A 92 19.24 -19.10 15.33
N GLU A 93 18.97 -20.33 14.89
CA GLU A 93 17.97 -20.60 13.85
C GLU A 93 16.56 -20.13 14.30
N ALA A 94 16.19 -20.38 15.56
CA ALA A 94 14.91 -19.89 16.10
C ALA A 94 14.84 -18.35 16.13
N ALA A 95 15.95 -17.67 16.46
CA ALA A 95 16.01 -16.22 16.44
C ALA A 95 15.95 -15.65 15.02
N GLU A 96 16.65 -16.27 14.06
CA GLU A 96 16.61 -15.91 12.64
C GLU A 96 15.19 -16.05 12.07
N ARG A 97 14.51 -17.17 12.34
CA ARG A 97 13.11 -17.36 11.94
C ARG A 97 12.18 -16.29 12.52
N ARG A 98 12.41 -15.87 13.78
CA ARG A 98 11.62 -14.81 14.42
C ARG A 98 11.90 -13.45 13.79
N ILE A 99 13.14 -13.17 13.39
CA ILE A 99 13.51 -11.95 12.65
C ILE A 99 12.78 -11.93 11.30
N GLU A 100 12.83 -13.01 10.53
CA GLU A 100 12.12 -13.07 9.24
C GLU A 100 10.60 -12.90 9.40
N GLU A 101 10.00 -13.47 10.45
CA GLU A 101 8.58 -13.27 10.76
C GLU A 101 8.28 -11.80 11.04
N LEU A 102 9.12 -11.14 11.85
CA LEU A 102 8.98 -9.73 12.16
C LEU A 102 9.14 -8.87 10.91
N GLU A 103 10.14 -9.12 10.06
CA GLU A 103 10.35 -8.40 8.80
C GLU A 103 9.14 -8.52 7.85
N ARG A 104 8.54 -9.71 7.75
CA ARG A 104 7.30 -9.91 6.98
C ARG A 104 6.15 -9.10 7.57
N SER A 105 5.97 -9.13 8.89
CA SER A 105 4.91 -8.38 9.57
C SER A 105 5.09 -6.87 9.46
N GLU A 106 6.34 -6.38 9.52
CA GLU A 106 6.67 -4.97 9.34
C GLU A 106 6.37 -4.51 7.91
N THR A 107 6.77 -5.31 6.92
CA THR A 107 6.45 -5.03 5.51
C THR A 107 4.93 -4.98 5.30
N GLN A 108 4.18 -5.88 5.94
CA GLN A 108 2.72 -5.86 5.89
C GLN A 108 2.14 -4.58 6.51
N LEU A 109 2.60 -4.18 7.71
CA LEU A 109 2.14 -2.97 8.37
C LEU A 109 2.46 -1.69 7.57
N ILE A 110 3.59 -1.65 6.88
CA ILE A 110 3.94 -0.56 5.97
C ILE A 110 2.93 -0.50 4.81
N ASN A 111 2.64 -1.63 4.17
CA ASN A 111 1.66 -1.67 3.06
C ASN A 111 0.25 -1.27 3.53
N GLU A 112 -0.16 -1.72 4.72
CA GLU A 112 -1.45 -1.34 5.32
C GLU A 112 -1.50 0.16 5.64
N ARG A 113 -0.42 0.70 6.23
CA ARG A 113 -0.28 2.14 6.49
C ARG A 113 -0.36 2.94 5.20
N ASP A 114 0.41 2.57 4.17
CA ASP A 114 0.45 3.31 2.90
C ASP A 114 -0.91 3.26 2.18
N SER A 115 -1.62 2.13 2.29
CA SER A 115 -2.99 2.00 1.78
C SER A 115 -3.96 2.92 2.54
N ALA A 116 -3.84 2.99 3.87
CA ALA A 116 -4.67 3.87 4.69
C ALA A 116 -4.36 5.35 4.44
N GLU A 117 -3.08 5.72 4.28
CA GLU A 117 -2.64 7.06 3.93
C GLU A 117 -3.20 7.48 2.56
N SER A 118 -3.13 6.58 1.56
CA SER A 118 -3.71 6.84 0.24
C SER A 118 -5.22 7.07 0.34
N ALA A 119 -5.95 6.22 1.06
CA ALA A 119 -7.39 6.36 1.23
C ALA A 119 -7.77 7.67 1.94
N LEU A 120 -7.00 8.08 2.95
CA LEU A 120 -7.23 9.33 3.66
C LEU A 120 -6.87 10.54 2.81
N ASN A 121 -5.77 10.49 2.04
CA ASN A 121 -5.41 11.53 1.08
C ASN A 121 -6.53 11.76 0.06
N ASP A 122 -7.10 10.68 -0.49
CA ASP A 122 -8.21 10.75 -1.44
C ASP A 122 -9.47 11.36 -0.80
N ALA A 123 -9.81 10.94 0.42
CA ALA A 123 -10.94 11.49 1.17
C ALA A 123 -10.75 12.98 1.47
N TYR A 124 -9.56 13.36 1.95
CA TYR A 124 -9.21 14.75 2.24
C TYR A 124 -9.26 15.59 0.98
N LYS A 125 -8.69 15.12 -0.14
CA LYS A 125 -8.75 15.82 -1.43
C LYS A 125 -10.17 15.97 -1.95
N ALA A 126 -11.04 14.97 -1.74
CA ALA A 126 -12.45 15.06 -2.15
C ALA A 126 -13.21 16.16 -1.40
N VAL A 127 -12.89 16.38 -0.11
CA VAL A 127 -13.56 17.38 0.72
C VAL A 127 -12.90 18.76 0.60
N MET A 128 -11.58 18.82 0.64
CA MET A 128 -10.81 20.07 0.71
C MET A 128 -10.37 20.58 -0.68
N GLY A 129 -10.48 19.75 -1.72
CA GLY A 129 -10.06 20.08 -3.10
C GLY A 129 -8.55 19.91 -3.37
N GLN A 130 -7.75 19.70 -2.32
CA GLN A 130 -6.30 19.51 -2.39
C GLN A 130 -5.86 18.36 -1.48
N ALA A 131 -4.75 17.71 -1.82
CA ALA A 131 -4.16 16.70 -0.94
C ALA A 131 -3.62 17.35 0.34
N PRO A 132 -3.60 16.64 1.48
CA PRO A 132 -3.05 17.17 2.71
C PRO A 132 -1.52 17.25 2.61
N GLU A 133 -0.93 18.26 3.24
CA GLU A 133 0.52 18.36 3.40
C GLU A 133 0.93 17.76 4.74
N TRP A 134 1.33 16.49 4.71
CA TRP A 134 1.82 15.80 5.90
C TRP A 134 3.06 16.51 6.46
N SER A 135 3.02 16.80 7.76
CA SER A 135 4.15 17.41 8.46
C SER A 135 4.21 16.91 9.90
N ASN A 136 5.33 17.15 10.58
CA ASN A 136 5.45 16.76 11.99
C ASN A 136 4.43 17.46 12.91
N TRP A 137 3.78 18.53 12.44
CA TRP A 137 2.72 19.26 13.16
C TRP A 137 1.33 18.99 12.60
N PHE A 138 1.21 18.21 11.52
CA PHE A 138 -0.05 17.88 10.87
C PHE A 138 -0.19 16.37 10.73
N SER A 139 -0.98 15.78 11.63
CA SER A 139 -1.21 14.34 11.72
C SER A 139 -2.52 13.93 11.05
N PHE A 140 -2.75 12.61 10.95
CA PHE A 140 -4.01 12.05 10.47
C PHE A 140 -5.24 12.53 11.25
N GLU A 141 -5.10 12.77 12.55
CA GLU A 141 -6.19 13.28 13.41
C GLU A 141 -6.58 14.70 12.97
N ASN A 142 -5.60 15.59 12.77
CA ASN A 142 -5.85 16.94 12.30
C ASN A 142 -6.56 16.95 10.93
N ALA A 143 -6.16 16.04 10.02
CA ALA A 143 -6.80 15.92 8.70
C ALA A 143 -8.28 15.50 8.82
N ILE A 144 -8.59 14.58 9.73
CA ILE A 144 -9.96 14.14 9.99
C ILE A 144 -10.79 15.26 10.63
N ASP A 145 -10.24 15.97 11.60
CA ASP A 145 -10.90 17.10 12.25
C ASP A 145 -11.25 18.21 11.25
N GLU A 146 -10.33 18.52 10.32
CA GLU A 146 -10.60 19.49 9.26
C GLU A 146 -11.69 19.02 8.29
N ILE A 147 -11.68 17.75 7.89
CA ILE A 147 -12.73 17.15 7.06
C ILE A 147 -14.09 17.27 7.78
N GLU A 148 -14.14 16.91 9.06
CA GLU A 148 -15.37 16.96 9.86
C GLU A 148 -15.93 18.38 9.91
N LEU A 149 -15.08 19.36 10.23
CA LEU A 149 -15.46 20.77 10.29
C LEU A 149 -16.06 21.27 8.96
N VAL A 150 -15.44 20.94 7.83
CA VAL A 150 -15.94 21.36 6.51
C VAL A 150 -17.26 20.66 6.18
N CYS A 151 -17.38 19.37 6.49
CA CYS A 151 -18.61 18.62 6.28
C CYS A 151 -19.78 19.17 7.11
N GLU A 152 -19.53 19.55 8.37
CA GLU A 152 -20.53 20.20 9.22
C GLU A 152 -20.97 21.55 8.67
N LEU A 153 -20.01 22.37 8.21
CA LEU A 153 -20.30 23.67 7.61
C LEU A 153 -21.22 23.53 6.39
N TRP A 154 -20.91 22.61 5.48
CA TRP A 154 -21.74 22.37 4.29
C TRP A 154 -23.13 21.83 4.64
N ARG A 155 -23.23 20.99 5.67
CA ARG A 155 -24.52 20.48 6.15
C ARG A 155 -25.40 21.63 6.64
N ASN A 156 -24.84 22.52 7.47
CA ASN A 156 -25.55 23.69 7.99
C ASN A 156 -25.97 24.64 6.85
N GLN A 157 -25.08 24.91 5.89
CA GLN A 157 -25.43 25.73 4.72
C GLN A 157 -26.57 25.11 3.88
N THR A 158 -26.57 23.79 3.74
CA THR A 158 -27.63 23.08 3.02
C THR A 158 -28.98 23.18 3.75
N ASP A 159 -28.96 23.06 5.08
CA ASP A 159 -30.16 23.22 5.91
C ASP A 159 -30.72 24.66 5.80
N ASP A 160 -29.86 25.67 5.82
CA ASP A 160 -30.26 27.07 5.61
C ASP A 160 -30.94 27.25 4.25
N VAL A 161 -30.39 26.68 3.18
CA VAL A 161 -31.01 26.73 1.84
C VAL A 161 -32.39 26.07 1.83
N ILE A 162 -32.56 24.95 2.53
CA ILE A 162 -33.86 24.28 2.65
C ILE A 162 -34.86 25.18 3.40
N GLN A 163 -34.45 25.77 4.52
CA GLN A 163 -35.30 26.70 5.29
C GLN A 163 -35.69 27.93 4.47
N PHE A 164 -34.74 28.52 3.72
CA PHE A 164 -35.03 29.65 2.84
C PHE A 164 -36.02 29.27 1.74
N ARG A 165 -35.89 28.10 1.12
CA ARG A 165 -36.85 27.62 0.11
C ARG A 165 -38.26 27.46 0.69
N GLN A 166 -38.39 26.91 1.89
CA GLN A 166 -39.69 26.80 2.57
C GLN A 166 -40.29 28.17 2.87
N ARG A 167 -39.47 29.12 3.34
CA ARG A 167 -39.93 30.47 3.64
C ARG A 167 -40.35 31.23 2.39
N ILE A 168 -39.64 31.07 1.28
CA ILE A 168 -40.02 31.65 -0.02
C ILE A 168 -41.39 31.10 -0.45
N GLN A 169 -41.60 29.79 -0.41
CA GLN A 169 -42.89 29.18 -0.74
C GLN A 169 -44.03 29.69 0.16
N GLU A 170 -43.78 29.84 1.46
CA GLU A 170 -44.76 30.40 2.40
C GLU A 170 -45.11 31.86 2.04
N LEU A 171 -44.09 32.67 1.70
CA LEU A 171 -44.27 34.06 1.31
C LEU A 171 -45.00 34.18 -0.03
N GLU A 172 -44.69 33.35 -1.01
CA GLU A 172 -45.39 33.28 -2.30
C GLU A 172 -46.87 32.93 -2.11
N ALA A 173 -47.17 31.93 -1.27
CA ALA A 173 -48.56 31.56 -0.96
C ALA A 173 -49.30 32.71 -0.24
N LYS A 174 -48.64 33.39 0.71
CA LYS A 174 -49.20 34.57 1.37
C LYS A 174 -49.46 35.71 0.39
N LEU A 175 -48.53 35.96 -0.54
CA LEU A 175 -48.68 36.98 -1.56
C LEU A 175 -49.89 36.66 -2.46
N GLU A 176 -50.04 35.42 -2.91
CA GLU A 176 -51.20 35.00 -3.70
C GLU A 176 -52.52 35.19 -2.92
N THR A 177 -52.55 34.86 -1.62
CA THR A 177 -53.75 35.10 -0.80
C THR A 177 -54.05 36.59 -0.62
N ALA A 178 -53.04 37.43 -0.46
CA ALA A 178 -53.20 38.88 -0.33
C ALA A 178 -53.75 39.50 -1.62
N ASP A 179 -53.24 39.07 -2.78
CA ASP A 179 -53.71 39.51 -4.10
C ASP A 179 -55.19 39.13 -4.32
N ARG A 180 -55.56 37.88 -4.01
CA ARG A 180 -56.97 37.44 -4.03
C ARG A 180 -57.88 38.26 -3.10
N LEU A 181 -57.40 38.57 -1.90
CA LEU A 181 -58.15 39.39 -0.93
C LEU A 181 -58.32 40.82 -1.44
N GLN A 182 -57.27 41.43 -1.99
CA GLN A 182 -57.33 42.75 -2.60
C GLN A 182 -58.33 42.79 -3.74
N ASP A 183 -58.29 41.83 -4.66
CA ASP A 183 -59.24 41.76 -5.77
C ASP A 183 -60.67 41.57 -5.27
N SER A 184 -60.89 40.76 -4.22
CA SER A 184 -62.22 40.57 -3.63
C SER A 184 -62.76 41.84 -2.98
N ALA A 185 -61.93 42.54 -2.20
CA ALA A 185 -62.28 43.80 -1.56
C ALA A 185 -62.59 44.89 -2.60
N PHE A 186 -61.81 44.98 -3.68
CA PHE A 186 -62.06 45.89 -4.79
C PHE A 186 -63.41 45.61 -5.45
N ARG A 187 -63.70 44.33 -5.77
CA ARG A 187 -64.97 43.92 -6.37
C ARG A 187 -66.16 44.24 -5.49
N ASP A 188 -66.07 43.97 -4.19
CA ASP A 188 -67.17 44.22 -3.26
C ASP A 188 -67.40 45.71 -3.05
N GLY A 189 -66.32 46.51 -2.96
CA GLY A 189 -66.41 47.97 -2.96
C GLY A 189 -67.04 48.53 -4.24
N LEU A 190 -66.63 48.03 -5.40
CA LEU A 190 -67.17 48.44 -6.70
C LEU A 190 -68.67 48.11 -6.83
N LYS A 191 -69.08 46.91 -6.41
CA LYS A 191 -70.51 46.52 -6.35
C LYS A 191 -71.32 47.45 -5.45
N ALA A 192 -70.78 47.78 -4.27
CA ALA A 192 -71.45 48.68 -3.34
C ALA A 192 -71.57 50.10 -3.92
N GLY A 193 -70.51 50.64 -4.51
CA GLY A 193 -70.55 51.97 -5.14
C GLY A 193 -71.54 52.05 -6.30
N PHE A 194 -71.60 50.99 -7.13
CA PHE A 194 -72.58 50.90 -8.22
C PHE A 194 -74.02 50.82 -7.70
N SER A 195 -74.28 50.04 -6.64
CA SER A 195 -75.63 49.93 -6.05
C SER A 195 -76.10 51.22 -5.37
N TYR A 196 -75.18 52.03 -4.85
CA TYR A 196 -75.49 53.38 -4.32
C TYR A 196 -75.63 54.46 -5.40
N GLY A 197 -75.52 54.12 -6.69
CA GLY A 197 -75.69 55.05 -7.80
C GLY A 197 -74.57 56.07 -7.94
N GLN A 198 -73.37 55.77 -7.46
CA GLN A 198 -72.21 56.69 -7.54
C GLN A 198 -71.66 56.83 -8.97
N THR A 199 -72.00 55.90 -9.87
CA THR A 199 -71.62 55.90 -11.28
C THR A 199 -72.79 55.31 -12.11
N ASP A 200 -72.97 55.77 -13.34
CA ASP A 200 -74.03 55.30 -14.27
C ASP A 200 -73.43 54.58 -15.52
N ASP A 201 -72.14 54.26 -15.48
CA ASP A 201 -71.45 53.55 -16.56
C ASP A 201 -71.52 52.03 -16.36
N GLN A 202 -72.62 51.44 -16.81
CA GLN A 202 -72.84 49.98 -16.79
C GLN A 202 -71.74 49.22 -17.54
N SER A 203 -71.17 49.81 -18.60
CA SER A 203 -70.16 49.16 -19.44
C SER A 203 -68.81 49.08 -18.72
N GLY A 204 -68.35 50.19 -18.13
CA GLY A 204 -67.14 50.27 -17.34
C GLY A 204 -67.22 49.41 -16.07
N PHE A 205 -68.38 49.36 -15.41
CA PHE A 205 -68.61 48.47 -14.26
C PHE A 205 -68.41 46.99 -14.63
N THR A 206 -69.03 46.56 -15.73
CA THR A 206 -68.94 45.16 -16.19
C THR A 206 -67.51 44.79 -16.60
N GLN A 207 -66.78 45.72 -17.23
CA GLN A 207 -65.38 45.54 -17.62
C GLN A 207 -64.44 45.47 -16.41
N CYS A 208 -64.62 46.32 -15.39
CA CYS A 208 -63.81 46.26 -14.17
C CYS A 208 -64.10 44.97 -13.37
N MET A 209 -65.36 44.57 -13.25
CA MET A 209 -65.74 43.32 -12.59
C MET A 209 -65.16 42.08 -13.27
N SER A 210 -65.04 42.09 -14.60
CA SER A 210 -64.44 40.98 -15.35
C SER A 210 -62.91 40.95 -15.21
N ALA A 211 -62.24 42.11 -15.27
CA ALA A 211 -60.78 42.21 -15.13
C ALA A 211 -60.28 41.65 -13.78
N TYR A 212 -61.01 41.92 -12.71
CA TYR A 212 -60.67 41.44 -11.36
C TYR A 212 -61.31 40.10 -11.03
N SER A 213 -62.06 39.43 -11.92
CA SER A 213 -62.73 38.14 -11.63
C SER A 213 -61.72 36.99 -11.41
N PRO A 214 -62.05 35.92 -10.64
CA PRO A 214 -61.10 34.87 -10.25
C PRO A 214 -60.54 34.03 -11.41
N ARG A 215 -60.86 34.39 -12.66
CA ARG A 215 -60.63 33.57 -13.85
C ARG A 215 -60.00 34.28 -15.03
N THR A 216 -59.51 35.50 -14.86
CA THR A 216 -58.66 36.11 -15.86
C THR A 216 -57.32 36.38 -15.22
N GLY A 217 -56.42 35.40 -15.35
CA GLY A 217 -55.00 35.72 -15.32
C GLY A 217 -54.81 36.88 -16.28
N ILE A 218 -54.44 38.04 -15.75
CA ILE A 218 -53.88 39.10 -16.57
C ILE A 218 -52.69 38.43 -17.22
N GLY A 219 -52.81 38.16 -18.52
CA GLY A 219 -51.68 37.76 -19.34
C GLY A 219 -50.71 38.91 -19.35
N VAL A 220 -49.93 39.06 -18.27
CA VAL A 220 -48.56 39.50 -18.40
C VAL A 220 -48.03 38.54 -19.44
N LYS A 221 -47.86 39.02 -20.67
CA LYS A 221 -46.92 38.37 -21.57
C LYS A 221 -45.67 38.35 -20.74
N GLN A 222 -45.34 37.19 -20.18
CA GLN A 222 -43.99 36.93 -19.77
C GLN A 222 -43.22 37.24 -21.05
N GLN A 223 -42.60 38.43 -21.07
CA GLN A 223 -41.31 38.51 -21.69
C GLN A 223 -40.58 37.41 -20.96
N GLN A 224 -40.39 36.30 -21.66
CA GLN A 224 -39.54 35.23 -21.18
C GLN A 224 -38.23 35.93 -20.93
N ASP A 225 -38.02 36.31 -19.66
CA ASP A 225 -36.71 36.26 -19.07
C ASP A 225 -36.31 34.82 -19.32
N SER A 226 -35.53 34.66 -20.38
CA SER A 226 -34.82 33.44 -20.70
C SER A 226 -34.12 33.06 -19.41
N VAL A 227 -34.73 32.15 -18.68
CA VAL A 227 -34.01 31.30 -17.76
C VAL A 227 -32.91 30.74 -18.65
N ASP A 228 -31.66 31.11 -18.37
CA ASP A 228 -30.49 30.55 -19.03
C ASP A 228 -30.54 29.04 -18.82
N SER A 229 -31.20 28.37 -19.75
CA SER A 229 -31.20 26.94 -19.94
C SER A 229 -29.97 26.56 -20.76
N ASP A 230 -28.81 27.15 -20.45
CA ASP A 230 -27.54 26.85 -21.09
C ASP A 230 -26.91 25.59 -20.48
N VAL A 231 -27.71 24.53 -20.40
CA VAL A 231 -27.24 23.14 -20.30
C VAL A 231 -27.91 22.26 -21.37
N GLY A 232 -28.57 22.88 -22.37
CA GLY A 232 -29.30 22.17 -23.44
C GLY A 232 -28.63 22.18 -24.81
N SER A 233 -27.62 23.01 -25.04
CA SER A 233 -27.05 23.27 -26.37
C SER A 233 -25.72 22.56 -26.59
N ARG A 234 -25.61 21.28 -26.23
CA ARG A 234 -24.45 20.48 -26.69
C ARG A 234 -24.67 20.09 -28.15
N ASN A 235 -23.63 20.34 -28.95
CA ASN A 235 -23.55 20.22 -30.40
C ASN A 235 -24.46 19.16 -31.01
N GLN A 236 -25.46 19.61 -31.78
CA GLN A 236 -26.31 18.71 -32.56
C GLN A 236 -25.58 18.27 -33.84
N PRO A 237 -25.80 17.04 -34.33
CA PRO A 237 -25.12 16.52 -35.52
C PRO A 237 -25.33 17.43 -36.75
N GLY A 238 -24.25 17.88 -37.38
CA GLY A 238 -24.27 18.81 -38.52
C GLY A 238 -22.95 19.55 -38.74
N MET A 239 -22.92 20.48 -39.71
CA MET A 239 -21.79 21.39 -39.94
C MET A 239 -21.80 22.46 -38.84
N VAL A 240 -20.85 22.37 -37.91
CA VAL A 240 -20.73 23.24 -36.74
C VAL A 240 -19.52 24.18 -36.96
N VAL A 241 -19.64 25.45 -36.56
CA VAL A 241 -18.53 26.41 -36.63
C VAL A 241 -17.49 26.01 -35.59
N ALA A 242 -16.20 26.03 -35.96
CA ALA A 242 -15.13 25.42 -35.17
C ALA A 242 -15.08 25.85 -33.68
N ILE A 243 -15.55 27.07 -33.35
CA ILE A 243 -15.68 27.60 -31.97
C ILE A 243 -16.58 26.72 -31.07
N HIS A 244 -17.39 25.85 -31.65
CA HIS A 244 -18.29 24.94 -30.95
C HIS A 244 -17.83 23.48 -31.08
N ILE A 245 -16.52 23.21 -31.08
CA ILE A 245 -15.98 21.84 -30.98
C ILE A 245 -15.18 21.79 -29.69
N ASP A 246 -15.62 20.96 -28.74
CA ASP A 246 -14.99 20.84 -27.43
C ASP A 246 -14.29 19.49 -27.26
N ALA A 247 -13.40 19.38 -26.28
CA ALA A 247 -12.83 18.11 -25.85
C ALA A 247 -13.94 17.12 -25.44
N GLY A 248 -13.90 15.91 -26.01
CA GLY A 248 -14.92 14.87 -25.87
C GLY A 248 -15.93 14.78 -27.02
N ASP A 249 -15.92 15.73 -27.96
CA ASP A 249 -16.77 15.65 -29.16
C ASP A 249 -16.21 14.66 -30.20
N PHE A 250 -17.10 14.06 -31.01
CA PHE A 250 -16.71 13.20 -32.13
C PHE A 250 -16.88 13.95 -33.45
N VAL A 251 -15.80 14.05 -34.22
CA VAL A 251 -15.79 14.76 -35.51
C VAL A 251 -15.43 13.84 -36.66
N LYS A 252 -16.08 14.03 -37.80
CA LYS A 252 -15.82 13.29 -39.03
C LYS A 252 -15.04 14.16 -40.01
N VAL A 253 -13.79 13.76 -40.23
CA VAL A 253 -12.85 14.47 -41.12
C VAL A 253 -12.40 13.49 -42.21
N LYS A 254 -12.59 13.88 -43.48
CA LYS A 254 -12.25 13.03 -44.66
C LYS A 254 -12.84 11.61 -44.60
N GLY A 255 -14.02 11.47 -44.00
CA GLY A 255 -14.74 10.18 -43.91
C GLY A 255 -14.36 9.28 -42.73
N LYS A 256 -13.43 9.69 -41.86
CA LYS A 256 -13.06 8.99 -40.63
C LYS A 256 -13.52 9.79 -39.41
N VAL A 257 -13.96 9.08 -38.36
CA VAL A 257 -14.43 9.69 -37.11
C VAL A 257 -13.31 9.67 -36.08
N PHE A 258 -13.11 10.80 -35.40
CA PHE A 258 -12.12 10.99 -34.35
C PHE A 258 -12.77 11.59 -33.11
N GLU A 259 -12.30 11.21 -31.93
CA GLU A 259 -12.65 11.85 -30.66
C GLU A 259 -11.66 12.97 -30.38
N VAL A 260 -12.17 14.16 -30.06
CA VAL A 260 -11.38 15.36 -29.77
C VAL A 260 -10.88 15.28 -28.34
N GLU A 261 -9.56 15.38 -28.16
CA GLU A 261 -8.89 15.39 -26.85
C GLU A 261 -8.67 16.82 -26.35
N GLU A 262 -8.31 17.73 -27.25
CA GLU A 262 -8.03 19.14 -26.94
C GLU A 262 -8.34 20.01 -28.17
N THR A 263 -8.70 21.27 -27.93
CA THR A 263 -8.94 22.28 -28.98
C THR A 263 -8.23 23.59 -28.65
N ASP A 264 -7.61 24.20 -29.66
CA ASP A 264 -6.91 25.49 -29.55
C ASP A 264 -7.31 26.40 -30.72
N PHE A 265 -7.62 27.65 -30.38
CA PHE A 265 -8.22 28.64 -31.27
C PHE A 265 -7.28 29.84 -31.42
N ASP A 266 -6.74 30.01 -32.62
CA ASP A 266 -6.05 31.24 -33.02
C ASP A 266 -6.96 32.09 -33.92
N ASP A 267 -6.67 33.38 -34.07
CA ASP A 267 -7.50 34.38 -34.77
C ASP A 267 -7.94 34.01 -36.22
N HIS A 268 -7.37 32.96 -36.82
CA HIS A 268 -7.67 32.52 -38.20
C HIS A 268 -7.73 31.00 -38.41
N ASP A 269 -7.26 30.18 -37.46
CA ASP A 269 -7.12 28.72 -37.59
C ASP A 269 -7.56 28.01 -36.30
N VAL A 270 -8.03 26.77 -36.43
CA VAL A 270 -8.34 25.89 -35.30
C VAL A 270 -7.47 24.65 -35.35
N THR A 271 -6.89 24.30 -34.21
CA THR A 271 -6.12 23.06 -34.03
C THR A 271 -6.91 22.10 -33.15
N LEU A 272 -7.14 20.89 -33.67
CA LEU A 272 -7.81 19.80 -32.98
C LEU A 272 -6.81 18.67 -32.75
N TRP A 273 -6.67 18.25 -31.49
CA TRP A 273 -5.92 17.05 -31.12
C TRP A 273 -6.90 15.89 -30.93
N PHE A 274 -6.57 14.73 -31.48
CA PHE A 274 -7.41 13.55 -31.36
C PHE A 274 -6.78 12.47 -30.50
N VAL A 275 -7.64 11.73 -29.79
CA VAL A 275 -7.26 10.55 -29.01
C VAL A 275 -6.54 9.55 -29.93
N GLY A 276 -5.23 9.37 -29.72
CA GLY A 276 -4.35 8.63 -30.61
C GLY A 276 -3.24 9.46 -31.29
N GLY A 277 -3.07 10.73 -30.89
CA GLY A 277 -1.93 11.58 -31.26
C GLY A 277 -2.03 12.25 -32.64
N ASN A 278 -3.22 12.24 -33.26
CA ASN A 278 -3.41 12.84 -34.59
C ASN A 278 -3.67 14.36 -34.50
N VAL A 279 -2.82 15.10 -35.21
CA VAL A 279 -2.80 16.53 -35.54
C VAL A 279 -3.79 17.04 -36.61
N LEU A 280 -4.87 17.80 -36.35
CA LEU A 280 -5.59 18.49 -37.43
C LEU A 280 -5.62 20.01 -37.26
N LYS A 281 -5.05 20.73 -38.23
CA LYS A 281 -5.15 22.19 -38.36
C LYS A 281 -6.08 22.57 -39.51
N CYS A 282 -7.11 23.37 -39.22
CA CYS A 282 -8.14 23.79 -40.17
C CYS A 282 -8.26 25.32 -40.19
N ALA A 283 -8.21 25.92 -41.38
CA ALA A 283 -8.51 27.34 -41.59
C ALA A 283 -10.03 27.56 -41.77
N ALA A 284 -10.48 28.83 -41.72
CA ALA A 284 -11.88 29.21 -41.94
C ALA A 284 -12.46 28.58 -43.24
N GLY A 285 -13.52 27.78 -43.10
CA GLY A 285 -14.19 27.06 -44.21
C GLY A 285 -13.86 25.57 -44.34
N CYS A 286 -13.10 24.99 -43.39
CA CYS A 286 -12.86 23.54 -43.32
C CYS A 286 -14.18 22.76 -43.10
N PRO A 287 -14.53 21.75 -43.92
CA PRO A 287 -15.73 20.95 -43.71
C PRO A 287 -15.49 19.92 -42.60
N VAL A 288 -15.80 20.28 -41.36
CA VAL A 288 -15.76 19.39 -40.19
C VAL A 288 -17.20 19.13 -39.72
N GLU A 289 -17.61 17.86 -39.72
CA GLU A 289 -18.95 17.44 -39.32
C GLU A 289 -18.89 16.83 -37.92
N VAL A 290 -19.66 17.36 -36.96
CA VAL A 290 -19.79 16.75 -35.63
C VAL A 290 -20.78 15.58 -35.74
N VAL A 291 -20.37 14.42 -35.27
CA VAL A 291 -21.17 13.18 -35.28
C VAL A 291 -21.43 12.71 -33.87
N SER A 292 -22.52 11.97 -33.66
CA SER A 292 -22.76 11.30 -32.38
C SER A 292 -21.71 10.20 -32.13
N ALA A 293 -21.43 9.91 -30.86
CA ALA A 293 -20.51 8.86 -30.45
C ALA A 293 -20.76 7.56 -31.24
N PRO A 294 -19.73 6.97 -31.86
CA PRO A 294 -19.92 5.78 -32.68
C PRO A 294 -20.42 4.63 -31.80
N VAL A 295 -21.67 4.20 -32.02
CA VAL A 295 -22.18 2.94 -31.46
C VAL A 295 -21.28 1.84 -32.00
N ALA A 296 -20.66 1.07 -31.10
CA ALA A 296 -19.64 0.07 -31.41
C ALA A 296 -20.16 -1.03 -32.36
N ALA A 297 -20.17 -0.74 -33.65
CA ALA A 297 -20.21 -1.73 -34.71
C ALA A 297 -18.76 -1.94 -35.16
N GLY A 298 -18.10 -2.94 -34.56
CA GLY A 298 -16.74 -3.41 -34.78
C GLY A 298 -16.00 -2.85 -36.00
N ILE A 299 -15.31 -1.73 -35.82
CA ILE A 299 -14.25 -1.28 -36.72
C ILE A 299 -12.93 -1.64 -36.05
N LYS A 300 -12.27 -2.67 -36.59
CA LYS A 300 -10.86 -2.95 -36.32
C LYS A 300 -10.06 -1.70 -36.65
N VAL A 301 -9.50 -1.05 -35.64
CA VAL A 301 -8.35 -0.16 -35.83
C VAL A 301 -7.19 -1.07 -36.22
N LYS A 302 -6.90 -1.16 -37.52
CA LYS A 302 -5.58 -1.59 -38.00
C LYS A 302 -4.63 -0.44 -37.68
N GLY A 303 -3.59 -0.75 -36.90
CA GLY A 303 -2.57 0.21 -36.50
C GLY A 303 -1.57 0.55 -37.60
N GLU A 304 -0.68 1.46 -37.24
CA GLU A 304 0.76 1.51 -37.52
C GLU A 304 1.44 2.23 -36.35
#